data_AF-A0A7K2CVG9-F1
#
_entry.id   AF-A0A7K2CVG9-F1
#
_cell.length_a   1.000
_cell.length_b   1.000
_cell.length_c   1.000
_cell.angle_alpha   90.00
_cell.angle_beta   90.00
_cell.angle_gamma   90.00
#
_symmetry.space_group_name_H-M   'P 1'
#
loop_
_entity.id
_entity.type
_entity.pdbx_description
1 polymer ?
#
loop_
_entity_poly.entity_id
_entity_poly.type
_entity_poly.pdbx_seq_one_letter_code
_entity_poly.pdbx_strand_id
1 'polypeptide(L)'
;MSDDVETGTIGATAGESDVLDPNWVGDQILDSLDPVYFARTLVNAGMKAAANPVGVGTALLKAAAGAMKVGAATMAKAAKTADPDAPAPIQPQPKDHRWSSPAWQDNPYFFGLQQTYLLTRNLADDLIDAANLDDAEDRKAKFAASFAFDALAPTNMLLTNPDALAKAAA
;
A
#
# COMPACT_ATOMS: atom_id res chain seq x y z
N MET A 1 -4.20 32.44 -41.03
CA MET A 1 -3.85 31.13 -41.60
C MET A 1 -2.41 30.86 -41.21
N SER A 2 -2.05 30.01 -40.26
CA SER A 2 -2.73 29.40 -39.11
C SER A 2 -1.60 29.06 -38.14
N ASP A 3 -1.88 29.14 -36.85
CA ASP A 3 -0.94 28.88 -35.76
C ASP A 3 -0.48 27.42 -35.75
N ASP A 4 0.83 27.20 -35.57
CA ASP A 4 1.41 25.91 -35.24
C ASP A 4 1.13 25.60 -33.76
N VAL A 5 0.22 24.66 -33.53
CA VAL A 5 -0.02 24.05 -32.21
C VAL A 5 0.74 22.74 -32.14
N GLU A 6 1.85 22.75 -31.40
CA GLU A 6 2.62 21.57 -31.05
C GLU A 6 1.90 20.81 -29.92
N THR A 7 0.98 19.91 -30.28
CA THR A 7 0.37 18.96 -29.34
C THR A 7 1.33 17.80 -29.09
N GLY A 8 1.79 17.68 -27.84
CA GLY A 8 2.56 16.55 -27.34
C GLY A 8 1.90 15.21 -27.65
N THR A 9 2.65 14.32 -28.28
CA THR A 9 2.21 12.95 -28.57
C THR A 9 2.80 12.01 -27.53
N ILE A 10 2.02 11.72 -26.50
CA ILE A 10 2.09 10.43 -25.82
C ILE A 10 1.46 9.41 -26.77
N GLY A 11 2.28 8.63 -27.46
CA GLY A 11 1.79 7.62 -28.39
C GLY A 11 2.92 6.68 -28.82
N ALA A 12 3.12 5.60 -28.08
CA ALA A 12 3.79 4.44 -28.62
C ALA A 12 2.94 3.94 -29.81
N THR A 13 3.52 3.95 -31.01
CA THR A 13 2.87 3.49 -32.24
C THR A 13 2.79 1.97 -32.21
N ALA A 14 1.64 1.41 -31.81
CA ALA A 14 1.36 -0.01 -31.96
C ALA A 14 1.25 -0.37 -33.45
N GLY A 15 1.89 -1.45 -33.89
CA GLY A 15 1.72 -1.97 -35.23
C GLY A 15 0.31 -2.55 -35.39
N GLU A 16 -0.25 -2.48 -36.61
CA GLU A 16 -1.58 -3.03 -36.94
C GLU A 16 -1.68 -4.54 -36.66
N SER A 17 -0.55 -5.25 -36.67
CA SER A 17 -0.44 -6.66 -36.27
C SER A 17 -0.59 -6.89 -34.76
N ASP A 18 -0.19 -5.92 -33.95
CA ASP A 18 -0.12 -6.08 -32.50
C ASP A 18 -1.52 -5.96 -31.90
N VAL A 19 -2.34 -5.04 -32.41
CA VAL A 19 -3.74 -4.84 -31.98
C VAL A 19 -4.64 -6.05 -32.28
N LEU A 20 -4.22 -6.94 -33.18
CA LEU A 20 -4.96 -8.13 -33.58
C LEU A 20 -4.63 -9.38 -32.75
N ASP A 21 -3.63 -9.32 -31.87
CA ASP A 21 -3.36 -10.42 -30.93
C ASP A 21 -4.37 -10.36 -29.77
N PRO A 22 -5.17 -11.43 -29.52
CA PRO A 22 -6.11 -11.50 -28.40
C PRO A 22 -5.45 -11.27 -27.03
N ASN A 23 -4.15 -11.50 -26.92
CA ASN A 23 -3.38 -11.30 -25.70
C ASN A 23 -2.65 -9.95 -25.66
N TRP A 24 -2.70 -9.11 -26.70
CA TRP A 24 -1.91 -7.86 -26.77
C TRP A 24 -2.15 -6.91 -25.62
N VAL A 25 -3.41 -6.72 -25.22
CA VAL A 25 -3.76 -5.90 -24.05
C VAL A 25 -3.26 -6.54 -22.76
N GLY A 26 -3.31 -7.88 -22.68
CA GLY A 26 -2.80 -8.65 -21.56
C GLY A 26 -1.28 -8.54 -21.42
N ASP A 27 -0.55 -8.70 -22.53
CA ASP A 27 0.90 -8.64 -22.60
C ASP A 27 1.40 -7.21 -22.35
N GLN A 28 0.70 -6.16 -22.84
CA GLN A 28 1.00 -4.78 -22.44
C GLN A 28 0.84 -4.54 -20.94
N ILE A 29 -0.22 -5.08 -20.34
CA ILE A 29 -0.45 -4.95 -18.91
C ILE A 29 0.63 -5.73 -18.16
N LEU A 30 0.96 -6.96 -18.57
CA LEU A 30 1.99 -7.78 -17.93
C LEU A 30 3.40 -7.20 -18.08
N ASP A 31 3.74 -6.65 -19.24
CA ASP A 31 5.01 -5.93 -19.47
C ASP A 31 5.08 -4.63 -18.65
N SER A 32 3.93 -3.98 -18.39
CA SER A 32 3.86 -2.82 -17.49
C SER A 32 3.97 -3.19 -16.01
N LEU A 33 3.79 -4.48 -15.67
CA LEU A 33 3.96 -5.04 -14.32
C LEU A 33 5.37 -5.61 -14.11
N ASP A 34 6.40 -4.92 -14.60
CA ASP A 34 7.82 -5.28 -14.42
C ASP A 34 8.27 -5.13 -12.95
N PRO A 35 8.63 -6.23 -12.26
CA PRO A 35 9.13 -6.17 -10.88
C PRO A 35 10.40 -5.31 -10.72
N VAL A 36 11.26 -5.28 -11.74
CA VAL A 36 12.49 -4.47 -11.74
C VAL A 36 12.15 -2.99 -11.83
N TYR A 37 11.16 -2.63 -12.65
CA TYR A 37 10.64 -1.28 -12.72
C TYR A 37 10.06 -0.82 -11.39
N PHE A 38 9.23 -1.63 -10.73
CA PHE A 38 8.70 -1.31 -9.40
C PHE A 38 9.81 -1.14 -8.36
N ALA A 39 10.77 -2.06 -8.32
CA ALA A 39 11.91 -1.97 -7.41
C ALA A 39 12.71 -0.68 -7.65
N ARG A 40 13.00 -0.33 -8.91
CA ARG A 40 13.70 0.92 -9.27
C ARG A 40 12.90 2.15 -8.84
N THR A 41 11.59 2.14 -9.02
CA THR A 41 10.72 3.26 -8.64
C THR A 41 10.73 3.48 -7.13
N LEU A 42 10.63 2.41 -6.35
CA LEU A 42 10.72 2.48 -4.88
C LEU A 42 12.12 2.90 -4.40
N VAL A 43 13.19 2.42 -5.02
CA VAL A 43 14.56 2.85 -4.70
C VAL A 43 14.75 4.34 -5.02
N ASN A 44 14.28 4.81 -6.17
CA ASN A 44 14.35 6.23 -6.53
C ASN A 44 13.55 7.11 -5.57
N ALA A 45 12.34 6.68 -5.19
CA ALA A 45 11.54 7.35 -4.19
C ALA A 45 12.26 7.39 -2.83
N GLY A 46 12.85 6.27 -2.39
CA GLY A 46 13.61 6.20 -1.14
C GLY A 46 14.85 7.10 -1.14
N MET A 47 15.60 7.15 -2.24
CA MET A 47 16.75 8.05 -2.40
C MET A 47 16.34 9.52 -2.35
N LYS A 48 15.24 9.89 -3.03
CA LYS A 48 14.71 11.26 -3.01
C LYS A 48 14.13 11.63 -1.64
N ALA A 49 13.46 10.71 -0.97
CA ALA A 49 13.02 10.88 0.42
C ALA A 49 14.20 11.15 1.34
N ALA A 50 15.29 10.37 1.21
CA ALA A 50 16.51 10.58 2.02
C ALA A 50 17.15 11.96 1.82
N ALA A 51 16.94 12.61 0.67
CA ALA A 51 17.36 13.99 0.42
C ALA A 51 16.46 15.05 1.11
N ASN A 52 15.32 14.65 1.66
CA ASN A 52 14.40 15.49 2.44
C ASN A 52 14.38 15.06 3.92
N PRO A 53 15.39 15.46 4.72
CA PRO A 53 15.52 15.02 6.11
C PRO A 53 14.37 15.49 7.01
N VAL A 54 13.75 16.63 6.70
CA VAL A 54 12.60 17.13 7.46
C VAL A 54 11.37 16.28 7.18
N GLY A 55 11.05 16.02 5.91
CA GLY A 55 9.90 15.19 5.53
C GLY A 55 10.01 13.77 6.10
N VAL A 56 11.19 13.15 5.96
CA VAL A 56 11.46 11.82 6.54
C VAL A 56 11.37 11.84 8.06
N GLY A 57 11.95 12.84 8.73
CA GLY A 57 11.86 12.98 10.18
C GLY A 57 10.41 13.09 10.66
N THR A 58 9.58 13.88 9.97
CA THR A 58 8.15 14.01 10.26
C THR A 58 7.41 12.69 10.05
N ALA A 59 7.65 11.98 8.95
CA ALA A 59 7.05 10.68 8.67
C ALA A 59 7.39 9.65 9.76
N LEU A 60 8.66 9.58 10.16
CA LEU A 60 9.12 8.68 11.23
C LEU A 60 8.52 9.03 12.60
N LEU A 61 8.43 10.31 12.95
CA LEU A 61 7.78 10.74 14.19
C LEU A 61 6.29 10.40 14.21
N LYS A 62 5.58 10.62 13.09
CA LYS A 62 4.18 10.24 12.93
C LYS A 62 4.00 8.72 13.07
N ALA A 63 4.87 7.93 12.44
CA ALA A 63 4.84 6.48 12.58
C ALA A 63 5.15 6.01 14.00
N ALA A 64 6.10 6.64 14.71
CA ALA A 64 6.39 6.34 16.10
C ALA A 64 5.20 6.64 17.02
N ALA A 65 4.54 7.78 16.82
CA ALA A 65 3.30 8.11 17.53
C ALA A 65 2.17 7.11 17.22
N GLY A 66 2.06 6.68 15.96
CA GLY A 66 1.15 5.62 15.53
C GLY A 66 1.46 4.28 16.23
N ALA A 67 2.73 3.87 16.27
CA ALA A 67 3.17 2.64 16.92
C ALA A 67 2.83 2.62 18.41
N MET A 68 3.02 3.74 19.11
CA MET A 68 2.61 3.87 20.51
C MET A 68 1.09 3.68 20.69
N LYS A 69 0.27 4.29 19.83
CA LYS A 69 -1.19 4.12 19.87
C LYS A 69 -1.60 2.67 19.57
N VAL A 70 -1.00 2.06 18.56
CA VAL A 70 -1.23 0.65 18.19
C VAL A 70 -0.86 -0.28 19.34
N GLY A 71 0.31 -0.09 19.95
CA GLY A 71 0.76 -0.88 21.08
C GLY A 71 -0.16 -0.74 22.30
N ALA A 72 -0.53 0.50 22.65
CA ALA A 72 -1.45 0.78 23.75
C ALA A 72 -2.83 0.13 23.54
N ALA A 73 -3.41 0.27 22.34
CA ALA A 73 -4.71 -0.32 22.01
C ALA A 73 -4.64 -1.87 22.02
N THR A 74 -3.57 -2.45 21.48
CA THR A 74 -3.36 -3.90 21.49
C THR A 74 -3.22 -4.44 22.90
N MET A 75 -2.45 -3.76 23.76
CA MET A 75 -2.32 -4.14 25.18
C MET A 75 -3.63 -4.00 25.94
N ALA A 76 -4.38 -2.91 25.73
CA ALA A 76 -5.70 -2.73 26.35
C ALA A 76 -6.66 -3.85 25.96
N LYS A 77 -6.64 -4.28 24.69
CA LYS A 77 -7.44 -5.40 24.21
C LYS A 77 -7.01 -6.73 24.82
N ALA A 78 -5.70 -7.00 24.90
CA ALA A 78 -5.16 -8.19 25.55
C ALA A 78 -5.50 -8.24 27.05
N ALA A 79 -5.47 -7.10 27.73
CA ALA A 79 -5.82 -6.95 29.14
C ALA A 79 -7.34 -6.93 29.39
N LYS A 80 -8.17 -6.96 28.34
CA LYS A 80 -9.64 -6.81 28.41
C LYS A 80 -10.10 -5.51 29.09
N THR A 81 -9.32 -4.45 28.95
CA THR A 81 -9.61 -3.10 29.47
C THR A 81 -9.98 -2.11 28.37
N ALA A 82 -9.88 -2.52 27.10
CA ALA A 82 -10.31 -1.71 25.96
C ALA A 82 -11.83 -1.43 26.03
N ASP A 83 -12.20 -0.19 25.77
CA ASP A 83 -13.58 0.19 25.48
C ASP A 83 -14.06 -0.55 24.21
N PRO A 84 -15.17 -1.33 24.26
CA PRO A 84 -15.71 -2.03 23.10
C PRO A 84 -16.04 -1.12 21.92
N ASP A 85 -16.39 0.14 22.19
CA ASP A 85 -16.83 1.09 21.16
C ASP A 85 -15.69 2.02 20.70
N ALA A 86 -14.50 1.91 21.28
CA ALA A 86 -13.36 2.73 20.88
C ALA A 86 -12.90 2.38 19.45
N PRO A 87 -12.76 3.37 18.56
CA PRO A 87 -12.28 3.11 17.21
C PRO A 87 -10.83 2.63 17.24
N ALA A 88 -10.50 1.71 16.33
CA ALA A 88 -9.12 1.30 16.10
C ALA A 88 -8.22 2.53 15.77
N PRO A 89 -6.96 2.57 16.23
CA PRO A 89 -6.05 3.68 15.99
C PRO A 89 -5.90 4.05 14.51
N ILE A 90 -5.92 3.06 13.62
CA ILE A 90 -5.85 3.23 12.17
C ILE A 90 -7.04 2.50 11.55
N GLN A 91 -7.83 3.25 10.78
CA GLN A 91 -8.98 2.72 10.07
C GLN A 91 -8.54 2.17 8.70
N PRO A 92 -8.93 0.94 8.33
CA PRO A 92 -8.71 0.45 6.98
C PRO A 92 -9.49 1.29 5.97
N GLN A 93 -9.11 1.20 4.69
CA GLN A 93 -9.83 1.92 3.64
C GLN A 93 -11.30 1.48 3.58
N PRO A 94 -12.24 2.41 3.32
CA PRO A 94 -13.63 2.05 3.12
C PRO A 94 -13.74 0.99 2.02
N LYS A 95 -14.42 -0.13 2.31
CA LYS A 95 -14.61 -1.29 1.40
C LYS A 95 -13.39 -2.22 1.26
N ASP A 96 -12.37 -2.11 2.11
CA ASP A 96 -11.31 -3.13 2.17
C ASP A 96 -11.83 -4.42 2.86
N HIS A 97 -12.35 -5.35 2.05
CA HIS A 97 -12.95 -6.61 2.50
C HIS A 97 -11.97 -7.56 3.19
N ARG A 98 -10.65 -7.33 3.09
CA ARG A 98 -9.64 -8.13 3.79
C ARG A 98 -9.85 -8.16 5.30
N TRP A 99 -10.48 -7.10 5.83
CA TRP A 99 -10.67 -6.89 7.25
C TRP A 99 -12.09 -7.18 7.75
N SER A 100 -12.90 -7.91 6.97
CA SER A 100 -14.32 -8.15 7.32
C SER A 100 -14.52 -9.13 8.48
N SER A 101 -13.55 -10.00 8.75
CA SER A 101 -13.64 -10.98 9.82
C SER A 101 -13.65 -10.30 11.21
N PRO A 102 -14.58 -10.64 12.12
CA PRO A 102 -14.61 -10.08 13.48
C PRO A 102 -13.30 -10.33 14.25
N ALA A 103 -12.57 -11.39 13.91
CA ALA A 103 -11.29 -11.72 14.52
C ALA A 103 -10.26 -10.57 14.46
N TRP A 104 -10.31 -9.72 13.41
CA TRP A 104 -9.44 -8.55 13.29
C TRP A 104 -9.70 -7.48 14.36
N GLN A 105 -10.90 -7.46 14.95
CA GLN A 105 -11.25 -6.54 16.02
C GLN A 105 -11.26 -7.22 17.40
N ASP A 106 -11.65 -8.48 17.49
CA ASP A 106 -11.87 -9.14 18.77
C ASP A 106 -10.60 -9.78 19.34
N ASN A 107 -9.75 -10.32 18.48
CA ASN A 107 -8.54 -11.02 18.91
C ASN A 107 -7.36 -10.04 19.00
N PRO A 108 -6.71 -9.87 20.17
CA PRO A 108 -5.59 -8.95 20.33
C PRO A 108 -4.43 -9.19 19.37
N TYR A 109 -4.15 -10.46 19.02
CA TYR A 109 -3.09 -10.81 18.08
C TYR A 109 -3.41 -10.34 16.66
N PHE A 110 -4.59 -10.70 16.13
CA PHE A 110 -5.01 -10.29 14.79
C PHE A 110 -5.19 -8.76 14.71
N PHE A 111 -5.74 -8.14 15.75
CA PHE A 111 -5.84 -6.69 15.87
C PHE A 111 -4.47 -6.02 15.77
N GLY A 112 -3.50 -6.43 16.60
CA GLY A 112 -2.14 -5.88 16.57
C GLY A 112 -1.46 -6.07 15.22
N LEU A 113 -1.66 -7.23 14.58
CA LEU A 113 -1.13 -7.55 13.26
C LEU A 113 -1.70 -6.63 12.16
N GLN A 114 -3.02 -6.47 12.11
CA GLN A 114 -3.69 -5.54 11.18
C GLN A 114 -3.20 -4.11 11.40
N GLN A 115 -3.21 -3.64 12.64
CA GLN A 115 -2.85 -2.26 12.96
C GLN A 115 -1.38 -1.97 12.64
N THR A 116 -0.49 -2.93 12.84
CA THR A 116 0.92 -2.81 12.43
C THR A 116 1.04 -2.75 10.92
N TYR A 117 0.33 -3.61 10.19
CA TYR A 117 0.31 -3.58 8.72
C TYR A 117 -0.17 -2.22 8.18
N LEU A 118 -1.30 -1.71 8.69
CA LEU A 118 -1.85 -0.41 8.28
C LEU A 118 -0.89 0.74 8.63
N LEU A 119 -0.23 0.68 9.79
CA LEU A 119 0.79 1.65 10.19
C LEU A 119 1.98 1.66 9.22
N THR A 120 2.48 0.49 8.85
CA THR A 120 3.61 0.38 7.91
C THR A 120 3.22 0.89 6.52
N ARG A 121 2.00 0.62 6.07
CA ARG A 121 1.48 1.16 4.80
C ARG A 121 1.41 2.70 4.83
N ASN A 122 0.84 3.29 5.89
CA ASN A 122 0.78 4.74 6.05
C ASN A 122 2.18 5.38 6.11
N LEU A 123 3.15 4.72 6.78
CA LEU A 123 4.53 5.20 6.81
C LEU A 123 5.16 5.19 5.41
N ALA A 124 4.93 4.15 4.62
CA ALA A 124 5.43 4.11 3.25
C ALA A 124 4.84 5.22 2.38
N ASP A 125 3.54 5.49 2.49
CA ASP A 125 2.88 6.59 1.80
C ASP A 125 3.48 7.95 2.24
N ASP A 126 3.66 8.17 3.55
CA ASP A 126 4.27 9.40 4.08
C ASP A 126 5.73 9.59 3.60
N LEU A 127 6.49 8.50 3.43
CA LEU A 127 7.87 8.54 2.90
C LEU A 127 7.90 8.85 1.40
N ILE A 128 6.93 8.34 0.63
CA ILE A 128 6.78 8.66 -0.79
C ILE A 128 6.40 10.14 -0.95
N ASP A 129 5.45 10.64 -0.14
CA ASP A 129 5.08 12.04 -0.13
C ASP A 129 6.27 12.94 0.25
N ALA A 130 7.13 12.50 1.18
CA ALA A 130 8.35 13.20 1.54
C ALA A 130 9.40 13.26 0.41
N ALA A 131 9.34 12.37 -0.58
CA ALA A 131 10.29 12.32 -1.70
C ALA A 131 10.11 13.46 -2.71
N ASN A 132 9.02 14.24 -2.63
CA ASN A 132 8.72 15.38 -3.52
C ASN A 132 8.92 15.00 -5.00
N LEU A 133 8.35 13.87 -5.38
CA LEU A 133 8.37 13.32 -6.73
C LEU A 133 7.55 14.19 -7.69
N ASP A 134 7.82 14.09 -8.98
CA ASP A 134 6.87 14.62 -9.96
C ASP A 134 5.56 13.80 -9.95
N ASP A 135 4.49 14.38 -10.48
CA ASP A 135 3.15 13.76 -10.48
C ASP A 135 3.12 12.35 -11.08
N ALA A 136 3.94 12.08 -12.10
CA ALA A 136 3.96 10.78 -12.77
C ALA A 136 4.75 9.75 -11.95
N GLU A 137 5.88 10.14 -11.40
CA GLU A 137 6.71 9.35 -10.48
C GLU A 137 5.96 9.03 -9.18
N ASP A 138 5.24 9.99 -8.60
CA ASP A 138 4.45 9.82 -7.38
C ASP A 138 3.39 8.74 -7.56
N ARG A 139 2.57 8.84 -8.63
CA ARG A 139 1.55 7.83 -8.94
C ARG A 139 2.14 6.44 -9.10
N LYS A 140 3.30 6.33 -9.76
CA LYS A 140 3.99 5.06 -9.98
C LYS A 140 4.56 4.49 -8.68
N ALA A 141 5.16 5.33 -7.83
CA ALA A 141 5.69 4.92 -6.54
C ALA A 141 4.56 4.43 -5.62
N LYS A 142 3.43 5.17 -5.55
CA LYS A 142 2.25 4.77 -4.77
C LYS A 142 1.62 3.48 -5.27
N PHE A 143 1.55 3.30 -6.59
CA PHE A 143 1.07 2.06 -7.18
C PHE A 143 2.01 0.89 -6.85
N ALA A 144 3.32 1.04 -7.04
CA ALA A 144 4.32 0.03 -6.73
C ALA A 144 4.31 -0.38 -5.25
N ALA A 145 4.22 0.62 -4.35
CA ALA A 145 4.12 0.39 -2.92
C ALA A 145 2.82 -0.34 -2.57
N SER A 146 1.68 0.10 -3.10
CA SER A 146 0.40 -0.57 -2.88
C SER A 146 0.42 -2.02 -3.35
N PHE A 147 0.98 -2.29 -4.53
CA PHE A 147 1.14 -3.65 -5.05
C PHE A 147 2.00 -4.51 -4.11
N ALA A 148 3.13 -3.99 -3.63
CA ALA A 148 3.99 -4.70 -2.68
C ALA A 148 3.28 -4.98 -1.34
N PHE A 149 2.58 -4.00 -0.77
CA PHE A 149 1.82 -4.18 0.46
C PHE A 149 0.61 -5.09 0.30
N ASP A 150 -0.02 -5.09 -0.87
CA ASP A 150 -1.13 -5.99 -1.15
C ASP A 150 -0.65 -7.42 -1.26
N ALA A 151 0.53 -7.67 -1.86
CA ALA A 151 1.16 -9.00 -1.87
C ALA A 151 1.54 -9.48 -0.47
N LEU A 152 2.07 -8.58 0.36
CA LEU A 152 2.49 -8.84 1.75
C LEU A 152 1.36 -8.80 2.77
N ALA A 153 0.10 -8.61 2.34
CA ALA A 153 -1.01 -8.49 3.26
C ALA A 153 -1.16 -9.76 4.13
N PRO A 154 -1.34 -9.62 5.47
CA PRO A 154 -1.52 -10.77 6.36
C PRO A 154 -2.64 -11.72 5.96
N THR A 155 -3.64 -11.21 5.23
CA THR A 155 -4.75 -12.00 4.67
C THR A 155 -4.33 -12.98 3.59
N ASN A 156 -3.16 -12.80 2.98
CA ASN A 156 -2.67 -13.67 1.91
C ASN A 156 -1.87 -14.87 2.42
N MET A 157 -1.51 -14.90 3.71
CA MET A 157 -0.76 -16.03 4.28
C MET A 157 -1.69 -16.89 5.14
N LEU A 158 -1.65 -18.22 4.93
CA LEU A 158 -2.51 -19.18 5.63
C LEU A 158 -2.42 -19.08 7.17
N LEU A 159 -1.22 -18.88 7.70
CA LEU A 159 -0.96 -18.82 9.15
C LEU A 159 -1.41 -17.52 9.82
N THR A 160 -1.66 -16.46 9.05
CA THR A 160 -2.04 -15.14 9.56
C THR A 160 -3.44 -14.70 9.13
N ASN A 161 -4.17 -15.55 8.38
CA ASN A 161 -5.53 -15.29 7.94
C ASN A 161 -6.54 -16.05 8.81
N PRO A 162 -7.36 -15.35 9.64
CA PRO A 162 -8.34 -15.99 10.50
C PRO A 162 -9.42 -16.76 9.72
N ASP A 163 -9.81 -16.29 8.54
CA ASP A 163 -10.83 -16.97 7.71
C ASP A 163 -10.26 -18.25 7.08
N ALA A 164 -8.97 -18.24 6.72
CA ALA A 164 -8.29 -19.44 6.22
C ALA A 164 -8.10 -20.48 7.34
N LEU A 165 -7.71 -20.04 8.54
CA LEU A 165 -7.60 -20.91 9.72
C LEU A 165 -8.97 -21.49 10.12
N ALA A 166 -10.04 -20.69 10.08
CA ALA A 166 -11.39 -21.16 10.35
C ALA A 166 -11.85 -22.22 9.33
N LYS A 167 -11.56 -22.03 8.04
CA LYS A 167 -11.86 -23.02 6.99
C LYS A 167 -11.03 -24.30 7.12
N ALA A 168 -9.78 -24.21 7.57
CA ALA A 168 -8.91 -25.38 7.72
C ALA A 168 -9.23 -26.23 8.97
N ALA A 169 -9.91 -25.63 9.96
CA ALA A 169 -10.33 -26.31 11.19
C ALA A 169 -11.76 -26.90 11.12
N ALA A 170 -12.48 -26.66 10.01
CA ALA A 170 -13.82 -27.18 9.73
C ALA A 170 -13.76 -28.47 8.90
#